data_AF-A0A5J4VXX4-F1
#
_entry.id   AF-A0A5J4VXX4-F1
#
_cell.length_a   1.000
_cell.length_b   1.000
_cell.length_c   1.000
_cell.angle_alpha   90.00
_cell.angle_beta   90.00
_cell.angle_gamma   90.00
#
_symmetry.space_group_name_H-M   'P 1'
#
loop_
_entity.id
_entity.type
_entity.pdbx_description
1 polymer ?
#
loop_
_entity_poly.entity_id
_entity_poly.type
_entity_poly.pdbx_seq_one_letter_code
_entity_poly.pdbx_strand_id
1 'polypeptide(L)' 'MNAFHIMYLIFSIIQVILGLHSLVMSLGIYLLMYKFGFLAMIWLLNGIWLIGAGIEEIVHSIQKGNRYRYFVIIHISL' A
#
# COMPACT_ATOMS: atom_id res chain seq x y z
N MET A 1 22.46 -6.91 -3.81
CA MET A 1 21.07 -6.46 -4.04
C MET A 1 21.16 -5.22 -4.90
N ASN A 2 20.52 -5.18 -6.07
CA ASN A 2 20.66 -4.04 -6.99
C ASN A 2 19.99 -2.79 -6.39
N ALA A 3 20.51 -1.58 -6.62
CA ALA A 3 19.96 -0.34 -6.05
C ALA A 3 18.44 -0.19 -6.31
N PHE A 4 17.97 -0.69 -7.46
CA PHE A 4 16.55 -0.78 -7.79
C PHE A 4 15.73 -1.60 -6.78
N HIS A 5 16.20 -2.77 -6.34
CA HIS A 5 15.48 -3.57 -5.34
C HIS A 5 15.37 -2.86 -3.99
N ILE A 6 16.40 -2.10 -3.61
CA ILE A 6 16.40 -1.33 -2.37
C ILE A 6 15.41 -0.16 -2.46
N MET A 7 15.34 0.53 -3.61
CA MET A 7 14.37 1.59 -3.85
C MET A 7 12.92 1.08 -3.77
N TYR A 8 12.61 -0.06 -4.41
CA TYR A 8 11.28 -0.68 -4.31
C TYR A 8 10.93 -1.09 -2.88
N LEU A 9 11.89 -1.65 -2.14
CA LEU A 9 11.67 -2.01 -0.74
C LEU A 9 11.33 -0.77 0.11
N ILE A 10 12.04 0.34 -0.08
CA ILE A 10 11.78 1.59 0.64
C ILE A 10 10.40 2.15 0.28
N PHE A 11 10.06 2.18 -1.01
CA PHE A 11 8.77 2.67 -1.49
C PHE A 11 7.61 1.85 -0.93
N SER A 12 7.74 0.54 -0.97
CA SER A 12 6.82 -0.42 -0.39
C SER A 12 6.60 -0.21 1.12
N ILE A 13 7.69 -0.02 1.89
CA ILE A 13 7.59 0.29 3.33
C ILE A 13 6.79 1.58 3.56
N ILE A 14 7.04 2.61 2.74
CA ILE A 14 6.29 3.88 2.82
C ILE A 14 4.80 3.65 2.50
N GLN A 15 4.46 2.84 1.49
CA GLN A 15 3.07 2.51 1.19
C GLN A 15 2.37 1.81 2.35
N VAL A 16 3.02 0.85 3.00
CA VAL A 16 2.47 0.16 4.17
C VAL A 16 2.20 1.15 5.31
N ILE A 17 3.14 2.08 5.58
CA ILE A 17 2.99 3.11 6.61
C ILE A 17 1.83 4.05 6.29
N LEU A 18 1.75 4.53 5.05
CA LEU A 18 0.66 5.41 4.59
C LEU A 18 -0.70 4.69 4.65
N GLY A 19 -0.74 3.41 4.29
CA GLY A 19 -1.95 2.60 4.38
C GLY A 19 -2.42 2.38 5.82
N LEU A 20 -1.49 2.12 6.74
CA LEU A 20 -1.77 2.07 8.19
C LEU A 20 -2.31 3.40 8.71
N HIS A 21 -1.68 4.52 8.34
CA HIS A 21 -2.17 5.85 8.69
C HIS A 21 -3.60 6.07 8.16
N SER A 22 -3.86 5.63 6.92
CA SER A 22 -5.18 5.74 6.29
C SER A 22 -6.26 4.95 7.04
N LEU A 23 -5.93 3.74 7.51
CA LEU A 23 -6.80 2.95 8.39
C LEU A 23 -7.07 3.63 9.73
N VAL A 24 -6.04 4.23 10.35
CA VAL A 24 -6.18 4.97 11.62
C VAL A 24 -7.10 6.18 11.44
N MET A 25 -6.96 6.93 10.35
CA MET A 25 -7.87 8.05 10.05
C MET A 25 -9.32 7.55 9.92
N SER A 26 -9.55 6.46 9.19
CA SER A 26 -10.89 5.89 9.02
C SER A 26 -11.50 5.38 10.33
N LEU A 27 -10.83 4.44 11.01
CA LEU A 27 -11.37 3.70 12.15
C LEU A 27 -11.19 4.43 13.48
N GLY A 28 -10.09 5.16 13.64
CA GLY A 28 -9.75 5.85 14.87
C GLY A 28 -10.34 7.26 14.97
N ILE A 29 -10.46 7.98 13.85
CA ILE A 29 -10.95 9.36 13.85
C ILE A 29 -12.36 9.44 13.28
N TYR A 30 -12.55 9.06 12.02
CA TYR A 30 -13.82 9.30 11.34
C TYR A 30 -14.96 8.45 11.88
N LEU A 31 -14.74 7.16 12.15
CA LEU A 31 -15.76 6.29 12.75
C LEU A 31 -16.24 6.81 14.11
N LEU A 32 -15.32 7.29 14.95
CA LEU A 32 -15.59 7.75 16.32
C LEU A 32 -16.19 9.16 16.39
N MET A 33 -15.66 10.13 15.65
CA MET A 33 -16.12 11.53 15.73
C MET A 33 -17.29 11.85 14.80
N TYR A 34 -17.35 11.26 13.61
CA TYR A 34 -18.24 11.74 12.54
C TYR A 34 -19.29 10.73 12.08
N LYS A 35 -19.35 9.55 12.73
CA LYS A 35 -20.03 8.33 12.24
C LYS A 35 -19.41 7.84 10.93
N PHE A 36 -19.59 6.55 10.62
CA PHE A 36 -18.98 5.94 9.44
C PHE A 36 -19.61 6.48 8.15
N GLY A 37 -19.04 7.56 7.63
CA GLY A 37 -19.48 8.25 6.42
C GLY A 37 -18.65 7.88 5.19
N PHE A 38 -19.01 8.47 4.06
CA PHE A 38 -18.35 8.26 2.77
C PHE A 38 -16.83 8.52 2.83
N LEU A 39 -16.42 9.57 3.55
CA LEU A 39 -15.00 9.89 3.70
C LEU A 39 -14.25 8.80 4.49
N ALA A 40 -14.84 8.27 5.57
CA ALA A 40 -14.26 7.15 6.32
C ALA A 40 -14.07 5.92 5.42
N MET A 41 -15.07 5.61 4.59
CA MET A 41 -15.00 4.49 3.65
C MET A 41 -13.88 4.66 2.61
N ILE A 42 -13.66 5.89 2.10
CA ILE A 42 -12.53 6.18 1.20
C ILE A 42 -11.20 5.93 1.92
N TRP A 43 -11.03 6.46 3.13
CA TRP A 43 -9.82 6.25 3.92
C TRP A 43 -9.59 4.76 4.22
N LEU A 44 -10.65 4.00 4.49
CA LEU A 44 -10.56 2.56 4.72
C LEU A 44 -10.09 1.81 3.48
N LEU A 45 -10.74 2.03 2.33
CA LEU A 45 -10.41 1.36 1.07
C LEU A 45 -9.01 1.72 0.60
N ASN A 46 -8.63 2.99 0.71
CA ASN A 46 -7.28 3.46 0.39
C ASN A 46 -6.23 2.82 1.31
N GLY A 47 -6.52 2.68 2.60
CA GLY A 47 -5.63 2.02 3.56
C GLY A 47 -5.40 0.53 3.23
N ILE A 48 -6.47 -0.20 2.96
CA ILE A 48 -6.40 -1.61 2.55
C ILE A 48 -5.60 -1.76 1.26
N TRP A 49 -5.86 -0.90 0.28
CA TRP A 49 -5.17 -0.91 -1.02
C TRP A 49 -3.66 -0.68 -0.87
N LEU A 50 -3.26 0.38 -0.15
CA LEU A 50 -1.85 0.71 0.06
C LEU A 50 -1.09 -0.37 0.84
N ILE A 51 -1.75 -1.01 1.82
CA ILE A 51 -1.14 -2.13 2.55
C ILE A 51 -0.97 -3.33 1.62
N GLY A 52 -1.98 -3.66 0.82
CA GLY A 52 -1.91 -4.75 -0.15
C GLY A 52 -0.78 -4.56 -1.16
N ALA A 53 -0.78 -3.41 -1.85
CA ALA A 53 0.25 -3.04 -2.81
C ALA A 53 1.65 -3.03 -2.18
N GLY A 54 1.78 -2.47 -0.97
CA GLY A 54 3.02 -2.46 -0.22
C GLY A 54 3.52 -3.88 0.05
N ILE A 55 2.70 -4.76 0.63
CA ILE A 55 3.08 -6.16 0.91
C ILE A 55 3.47 -6.91 -0.36
N GLU A 56 2.75 -6.73 -1.46
CA GLU A 56 3.09 -7.33 -2.76
C GLU A 56 4.47 -6.91 -3.25
N GLU A 57 4.82 -5.62 -3.12
CA GLU A 57 6.16 -5.12 -3.45
C GLU A 57 7.25 -5.64 -2.50
N ILE A 58 6.97 -5.83 -1.20
CA ILE A 58 7.93 -6.47 -0.26
C ILE A 58 8.24 -7.88 -0.76
N VAL A 59 7.19 -8.68 -1.03
CA VAL A 59 7.32 -10.05 -1.51
C VAL A 59 8.06 -10.08 -2.85
N HIS A 60 7.76 -9.14 -3.75
CA HIS A 60 8.46 -8.98 -5.03
C HIS A 60 9.94 -8.69 -4.85
N SER A 61 10.30 -7.82 -3.91
CA SER A 61 11.70 -7.43 -3.66
C SER A 61 12.54 -8.60 -3.13
N ILE A 62 11.92 -9.52 -2.39
CA ILE A 62 12.54 -10.70 -1.77
C ILE A 62 12.61 -11.89 -2.75
N GLN A 63 11.60 -12.07 -3.60
CA GLN A 63 11.59 -13.15 -4.60
C GLN A 63 12.57 -12.85 -5.74
N LYS A 64 13.65 -13.63 -5.80
CA LYS A 64 14.66 -13.59 -6.87
C LYS A 64 14.02 -14.03 -8.21
N GLY A 65 13.55 -13.05 -8.96
CA GLY A 65 13.18 -13.03 -10.38
C GLY A 65 12.72 -14.33 -11.05
N ASN A 66 11.43 -14.40 -11.43
CA ASN A 66 11.10 -14.69 -12.85
C ASN A 66 9.63 -14.53 -13.27
N ARG A 67 8.63 -14.36 -12.40
CA ARG A 67 7.22 -14.49 -12.84
C ARG A 67 6.28 -13.30 -12.66
N TYR A 68 6.67 -12.25 -11.95
CA TYR A 68 5.73 -11.16 -11.61
C TYR A 68 6.10 -9.79 -12.21
N ARG A 69 7.04 -9.74 -13.16
CA ARG A 69 7.49 -8.50 -13.81
C ARG A 69 6.39 -7.73 -14.57
N TYR A 70 5.30 -8.38 -14.95
CA TYR A 70 4.27 -7.78 -15.80
C TYR A 70 3.14 -7.09 -15.04
N PHE A 71 2.86 -7.47 -13.80
CA PHE A 71 1.74 -6.88 -13.03
C PHE A 71 2.07 -5.48 -12.49
N VAL A 72 3.35 -5.24 -12.15
CA VAL A 72 3.83 -3.94 -11.63
C VAL A 72 3.88 -2.85 -12.71
N ILE A 73 4.16 -3.21 -13.97
CA ILE A 73 4.17 -2.24 -15.09
C ILE A 73 2.75 -1.68 -15.34
N ILE A 74 1.72 -2.51 -15.16
CA ILE A 74 0.32 -2.11 -15.28
C ILE A 74 -0.07 -1.13 -14.15
N HIS A 75 0.50 -1.27 -12.95
CA HIS A 75 0.22 -0.39 -11.81
C HIS A 75 0.92 0.98 -11.88
N ILE A 76 2.09 1.08 -12.50
CA ILE A 76 2.79 2.36 -12.71
C ILE A 76 2.23 3.15 -13.90
N SER A 77 1.54 2.48 -14.83
CA SER A 77 1.03 3.07 -16.07
C SER A 77 -0.46 3.46 -16.03
N LEU A 78 -1.15 3.23 -14.90
CA LEU A 78 -2.54 3.62 -14.65
C LEU A 78 -2.59 4.81 -13.68
#